data_AF-A0A4Q3SGA1-F1
#
_entry.id   AF-A0A4Q3SGA1-F1
#
_cell.length_a   1.000
_cell.length_b   1.000
_cell.length_c   1.000
_cell.angle_alpha   90.00
_cell.angle_beta   90.00
_cell.angle_gamma   90.00
#
_symmetry.space_group_name_H-M   'P 1'
#
loop_
_entity.id
_entity.type
_entity.pdbx_description
1 polymer ?
#
loop_
_entity_poly.entity_id
_entity_poly.type
_entity_poly.pdbx_seq_one_letter_code
_entity_poly.pdbx_strand_id
1 'polypeptide(L)'
;MADTPASTSGDFPPFRQRHLISIADLKQHEIIDLLDRAERMVPVSRQERKSLPTLSGKTQINLFFEPSTRTQSSFEIAGKRLGALVVNMSVKTSSVSKGETLVDTAATLNAMRPDVLVVRHGAAGAVELLSQKVGCS
;
A
#
# COMPACT_ATOMS: atom_id res chain seq x y z
N MET A 1 5.89 9.81 34.33
CA MET A 1 4.58 10.17 33.73
C MET A 1 4.85 11.31 32.76
N ALA A 2 5.24 11.00 31.53
CA ALA A 2 5.51 12.00 30.49
C ALA A 2 4.41 11.86 29.45
N ASP A 3 3.48 12.81 29.49
CA ASP A 3 2.39 12.96 28.54
C ASP A 3 3.02 13.24 27.18
N THR A 4 2.96 12.27 26.26
CA THR A 4 3.38 12.48 24.87
C THR A 4 2.19 13.13 24.17
N PRO A 5 2.30 14.37 23.67
CA PRO A 5 1.16 15.03 23.05
C PRO A 5 0.74 14.22 21.82
N ALA A 6 -0.55 13.87 21.75
CA ALA A 6 -1.15 13.29 20.57
C ALA A 6 -1.08 14.33 19.44
N SER A 7 -0.06 14.26 18.58
CA SER A 7 0.12 15.21 17.49
C SER A 7 -0.96 15.02 16.43
N THR A 8 -1.65 16.10 16.13
CA THR A 8 -2.65 16.23 15.05
C THR A 8 -2.12 15.76 13.71
N SER A 9 -3.02 15.25 12.86
CA SER A 9 -2.79 14.71 11.51
C SER A 9 -2.17 15.68 10.48
N GLY A 10 -1.68 16.85 10.90
CA GLY A 10 -1.20 17.95 10.03
C GLY A 10 0.31 18.24 10.08
N ASP A 11 1.11 17.53 10.86
CA ASP A 11 2.53 17.89 11.07
C ASP A 11 3.48 17.55 9.91
N PHE A 12 3.03 16.74 8.96
CA PHE A 12 3.88 16.33 7.85
C PHE A 12 3.41 16.98 6.55
N PRO A 13 4.35 17.44 5.69
CA PRO A 13 3.99 17.93 4.38
C PRO A 13 3.27 16.83 3.58
N PRO A 14 2.29 17.19 2.72
CA PRO A 14 1.57 16.22 1.93
C PRO A 14 2.55 15.45 1.03
N PHE A 15 2.45 14.11 1.05
CA PHE A 15 3.23 13.27 0.16
C PHE A 15 2.71 13.46 -1.26
N ARG A 16 3.54 14.02 -2.15
CA ARG A 16 3.09 14.50 -3.48
C ARG A 16 3.13 13.42 -4.56
N GLN A 17 3.82 12.32 -4.31
CA GLN A 17 3.93 11.25 -5.28
C GLN A 17 2.65 10.42 -5.31
N ARG A 18 2.04 10.31 -6.49
CA ARG A 18 0.85 9.46 -6.70
C ARG A 18 1.18 7.97 -6.65
N HIS A 19 2.37 7.60 -7.12
CA HIS A 19 2.86 6.23 -7.16
C HIS A 19 4.25 6.16 -6.52
N LEU A 20 4.50 5.12 -5.71
CA LEU A 20 5.82 4.82 -5.17
C LEU A 20 6.36 3.56 -5.84
N ILE A 21 7.03 3.74 -6.98
CA ILE A 21 7.57 2.65 -7.82
C ILE A 21 9.08 2.51 -7.61
N SER A 22 9.78 3.63 -7.50
CA SER A 22 11.22 3.69 -7.24
C SER A 22 11.53 4.72 -6.15
N ILE A 23 12.54 4.42 -5.33
CA ILE A 23 13.08 5.41 -4.38
C ILE A 23 13.92 6.49 -5.07
N ALA A 24 14.33 6.25 -6.32
CA ALA A 24 15.09 7.23 -7.11
C ALA A 24 14.25 8.48 -7.45
N ASP A 25 12.93 8.35 -7.43
CA ASP A 25 12.00 9.46 -7.69
C ASP A 25 11.75 10.33 -6.45
N LEU A 26 12.26 9.93 -5.28
CA LEU A 26 12.09 10.64 -4.02
C LEU A 26 13.24 11.60 -3.77
N LYS A 27 12.90 12.82 -3.34
CA LYS A 27 13.88 13.76 -2.80
C LYS A 27 14.26 13.34 -1.38
N GLN A 28 15.46 13.73 -0.95
CA GLN A 28 15.96 13.39 0.39
C GLN A 28 14.98 13.77 1.52
N HIS A 29 14.34 14.94 1.45
CA HIS A 29 13.37 15.34 2.47
C HIS A 29 12.11 14.47 2.46
N GLU A 30 11.63 14.01 1.30
CA GLU A 30 10.48 13.10 1.22
C GLU A 30 10.80 11.74 1.84
N ILE A 31 12.04 11.27 1.70
CA ILE A 31 12.51 10.04 2.34
C ILE A 31 12.52 10.23 3.87
N ILE A 32 13.08 11.35 4.36
CA ILE A 32 13.12 11.66 5.80
C ILE A 32 11.69 11.73 6.35
N ASP A 33 10.78 12.43 5.66
CA ASP A 33 9.37 12.53 6.06
C ASP A 33 8.69 11.15 6.16
N LEU A 34 8.98 10.22 5.23
CA LEU A 34 8.46 8.86 5.29
C LEU A 34 9.00 8.08 6.49
N LEU A 35 10.28 8.25 6.81
CA LEU A 35 10.91 7.60 7.96
C LEU A 35 10.36 8.16 9.28
N ASP A 36 10.21 9.47 9.40
CA ASP A 36 9.63 10.11 10.59
C ASP A 36 8.16 9.68 10.80
N ARG A 37 7.39 9.58 9.71
CA ARG A 37 6.02 9.02 9.76
C ARG A 37 6.02 7.57 10.24
N ALA A 38 6.99 6.75 9.79
CA ALA A 38 7.11 5.36 10.22
C ALA A 38 7.46 5.25 11.71
N GLU A 39 8.34 6.10 12.23
CA GLU A 39 8.67 6.15 13.66
C GLU A 39 7.44 6.45 14.52
N ARG A 40 6.58 7.38 14.08
CA ARG A 40 5.30 7.67 14.79
C ARG A 40 4.33 6.50 14.81
N MET A 41 4.50 5.49 13.95
CA MET A 41 3.69 4.27 13.96
C MET A 41 4.19 3.18 14.90
N VAL A 42 5.38 3.35 15.48
CA VAL A 42 5.93 2.41 16.47
C VAL A 42 5.10 2.37 17.76
N PRO A 43 4.73 3.49 18.40
CA PRO A 43 3.90 3.47 19.61
C PRO A 43 2.51 2.89 19.35
N VAL A 44 1.88 3.23 18.22
CA VAL A 44 0.56 2.71 17.82
C VAL A 44 0.60 1.19 17.66
N SER A 45 1.69 0.64 17.14
CA SER A 45 1.88 -0.80 17.01
C SER A 45 2.00 -1.53 18.36
N ARG A 46 2.33 -0.81 19.44
CA ARG A 46 2.48 -1.33 20.81
C ARG A 46 1.22 -1.20 21.67
N GLN A 47 0.23 -0.42 21.25
CA GLN A 47 -1.05 -0.28 21.96
C GLN A 47 -1.86 -1.57 21.93
N GLU A 48 -2.77 -1.75 22.90
CA GLU A 48 -3.70 -2.89 22.92
C GLU A 48 -4.68 -2.83 21.74
N ARG A 49 -5.28 -1.64 21.52
CA ARG A 49 -6.09 -1.36 20.34
C ARG A 49 -5.20 -0.84 19.22
N LYS A 50 -4.79 -1.74 18.33
CA LYS A 50 -3.89 -1.45 17.20
C LYS A 50 -4.62 -0.93 15.96
N SER A 51 -5.71 -0.17 16.14
CA SER A 51 -6.54 0.29 15.02
C SER A 51 -6.74 1.80 15.06
N LEU A 52 -6.34 2.48 13.98
CA LEU A 52 -6.61 3.88 13.69
C LEU A 52 -7.62 3.95 12.54
N PRO A 53 -8.55 4.91 12.53
CA PRO A 53 -9.54 5.05 11.44
C PRO A 53 -8.99 5.78 10.20
N THR A 54 -7.68 5.95 10.06
CA THR A 54 -7.05 6.80 9.03
C THR A 54 -7.43 6.42 7.60
N LEU A 55 -7.58 5.13 7.32
CA LEU A 55 -8.00 4.58 6.03
C LEU A 55 -9.39 3.95 6.11
N SER A 56 -10.22 4.35 7.07
CA SER A 56 -11.59 3.84 7.20
C SER A 56 -12.39 4.14 5.93
N GLY A 57 -13.06 3.12 5.39
CA GLY A 57 -13.79 3.21 4.13
C GLY A 57 -12.92 3.16 2.86
N LYS A 58 -11.60 3.01 3.01
CA LYS A 58 -10.65 2.84 1.89
C LYS A 58 -10.35 1.36 1.65
N THR A 59 -10.19 0.98 0.39
CA THR A 59 -9.88 -0.38 -0.05
C THR A 59 -8.42 -0.49 -0.46
N GLN A 60 -7.68 -1.41 0.17
CA GLN A 60 -6.31 -1.77 -0.17
C GLN A 60 -6.27 -3.14 -0.83
N ILE A 61 -5.69 -3.24 -2.03
CA ILE A 61 -5.45 -4.51 -2.72
C ILE A 61 -3.95 -4.82 -2.71
N ASN A 62 -3.59 -5.99 -2.19
CA ASN A 62 -2.25 -6.55 -2.30
C ASN A 62 -2.23 -7.57 -3.45
N LEU A 63 -1.55 -7.25 -4.54
CA LEU A 63 -1.47 -8.04 -5.77
C LEU A 63 -0.07 -8.63 -5.96
N PHE A 64 0.09 -9.90 -5.60
CA PHE A 64 1.39 -10.58 -5.61
C PHE A 64 1.41 -11.69 -6.66
N PHE A 65 2.23 -11.50 -7.70
CA PHE A 65 2.44 -12.48 -8.78
C PHE A 65 3.55 -13.49 -8.44
N GLU A 66 4.29 -13.23 -7.38
CA GLU A 66 5.34 -14.09 -6.86
C GLU A 66 5.25 -14.21 -5.33
N PRO A 67 5.60 -15.37 -4.74
CA PRO A 67 5.49 -15.59 -3.30
C PRO A 67 6.32 -14.59 -2.50
N SER A 68 5.71 -13.93 -1.50
CA SER A 68 6.45 -13.12 -0.53
C SER A 68 5.66 -12.92 0.78
N THR A 69 5.87 -13.85 1.70
CA THR A 69 5.14 -13.89 2.98
C THR A 69 5.39 -12.65 3.84
N ARG A 70 6.65 -12.22 3.99
CA ARG A 70 6.97 -11.08 4.85
C ARG A 70 6.37 -9.78 4.33
N THR A 71 6.54 -9.50 3.05
CA THR A 71 6.05 -8.25 2.43
C THR A 71 4.53 -8.22 2.39
N GLN A 72 3.88 -9.33 2.00
CA GLN A 72 2.43 -9.40 1.96
C GLN A 72 1.82 -9.22 3.36
N SER A 73 2.31 -9.98 4.35
CA SER A 73 1.81 -9.88 5.71
C SER A 73 2.04 -8.50 6.32
N SER A 74 3.17 -7.82 6.02
CA SER A 74 3.41 -6.47 6.53
C SER A 74 2.39 -5.47 5.98
N PHE A 75 2.10 -5.50 4.68
CA PHE A 75 1.10 -4.61 4.08
C PHE A 75 -0.32 -4.95 4.51
N GLU A 76 -0.65 -6.23 4.66
CA GLU A 76 -1.95 -6.64 5.15
C GLU A 76 -2.20 -6.16 6.59
N ILE A 77 -1.22 -6.36 7.47
CA ILE A 77 -1.30 -5.90 8.86
C ILE A 77 -1.39 -4.37 8.90
N ALA A 78 -0.57 -3.65 8.12
CA ALA A 78 -0.59 -2.20 8.08
C ALA A 78 -1.96 -1.64 7.66
N GLY A 79 -2.53 -2.15 6.57
CA GLY A 79 -3.84 -1.73 6.08
C GLY A 79 -4.95 -1.97 7.11
N LYS A 80 -4.99 -3.18 7.70
CA LYS A 80 -5.97 -3.52 8.75
C LYS A 80 -5.84 -2.64 9.99
N ARG A 81 -4.60 -2.32 10.40
CA ARG A 81 -4.33 -1.41 11.53
C ARG A 81 -4.72 0.03 11.25
N LEU A 82 -4.76 0.43 9.99
CA LEU A 82 -5.25 1.76 9.59
C LEU A 82 -6.75 1.76 9.24
N GLY A 83 -7.45 0.65 9.47
CA GLY A 83 -8.90 0.57 9.27
C GLY A 83 -9.34 0.36 7.82
N ALA A 84 -8.41 0.04 6.91
CA ALA A 84 -8.72 -0.23 5.51
C ALA A 84 -9.39 -1.60 5.33
N LEU A 85 -10.20 -1.73 4.28
CA LEU A 85 -10.64 -3.01 3.75
C LEU A 85 -9.50 -3.61 2.93
N VAL A 86 -8.82 -4.62 3.47
CA VAL A 86 -7.67 -5.25 2.80
C VAL A 86 -8.08 -6.51 2.04
N VAL A 87 -7.70 -6.59 0.76
CA VAL A 87 -7.89 -7.75 -0.11
C VAL A 87 -6.53 -8.27 -0.58
N ASN A 88 -6.28 -9.57 -0.40
CA ASN A 88 -5.07 -10.24 -0.87
C ASN A 88 -5.39 -11.06 -2.13
N MET A 89 -4.73 -10.75 -3.24
CA MET A 89 -4.88 -11.46 -4.51
C MET A 89 -3.59 -12.18 -4.89
N SER A 90 -3.65 -13.51 -4.97
CA SER A 90 -2.56 -14.35 -5.47
C SER A 90 -2.82 -14.78 -6.92
N VAL A 91 -2.09 -14.18 -7.86
CA VAL A 91 -2.37 -14.29 -9.30
C VAL A 91 -1.83 -15.59 -9.92
N LYS A 92 -0.87 -16.25 -9.26
CA LYS A 92 -0.34 -17.56 -9.70
C LYS A 92 -1.43 -18.63 -9.83
N THR A 93 -2.48 -18.54 -9.02
CA THR A 93 -3.55 -19.54 -8.94
C THR A 93 -4.76 -19.25 -9.83
N SER A 94 -4.98 -18.00 -10.27
CA SER A 94 -6.22 -17.62 -10.97
C SER A 94 -6.06 -17.25 -12.45
N SER A 95 -4.93 -16.64 -12.84
CA SER A 95 -4.86 -15.86 -14.10
C SER A 95 -3.72 -16.28 -15.03
N VAL A 96 -2.53 -16.62 -14.48
CA VAL A 96 -1.41 -17.12 -15.31
C VAL A 96 -1.76 -18.46 -15.95
N SER A 97 -2.51 -19.31 -15.25
CA SER A 97 -3.03 -20.58 -15.74
C SER A 97 -4.10 -20.44 -16.84
N LYS A 98 -4.65 -19.24 -17.03
CA LYS A 98 -5.68 -18.94 -18.06
C LYS A 98 -5.15 -18.09 -19.22
N GLY A 99 -3.88 -17.68 -19.20
CA GLY A 99 -3.31 -16.81 -20.23
C GLY A 99 -3.79 -15.35 -20.16
N GLU A 100 -4.31 -14.89 -19.02
CA GLU A 100 -4.73 -13.50 -18.84
C GLU A 100 -3.53 -12.55 -18.88
N THR A 101 -3.69 -11.42 -19.57
CA THR A 101 -2.64 -10.41 -19.67
C THR A 101 -2.63 -9.49 -18.46
N LEU A 102 -1.52 -8.77 -18.24
CA LEU A 102 -1.45 -7.68 -17.26
C LEU A 102 -2.52 -6.61 -17.49
N VAL A 103 -2.95 -6.40 -18.74
CA VAL A 103 -4.00 -5.44 -19.11
C VAL A 103 -5.37 -5.92 -18.67
N ASP A 104 -5.67 -7.22 -18.82
CA ASP A 104 -6.93 -7.81 -18.33
C ASP A 104 -7.00 -7.75 -16.80
N THR A 105 -5.85 -7.95 -16.15
CA THR A 105 -5.72 -7.77 -14.70
C THR A 105 -6.01 -6.32 -14.31
N ALA A 106 -5.46 -5.34 -15.04
CA ALA A 106 -5.73 -3.92 -14.80
C ALA A 106 -7.21 -3.56 -14.96
N ALA A 107 -7.89 -4.10 -15.97
CA ALA A 107 -9.32 -3.90 -16.17
C ALA A 107 -10.14 -4.46 -14.99
N THR A 108 -9.77 -5.64 -14.52
CA THR A 108 -10.39 -6.29 -13.35
C THR A 108 -10.18 -5.46 -12.07
N LEU A 109 -8.97 -4.93 -11.87
CA LEU A 109 -8.66 -4.03 -10.74
C LEU A 109 -9.48 -2.73 -10.81
N ASN A 110 -9.58 -2.10 -11.98
CA ASN A 110 -10.39 -0.88 -12.14
C ASN A 110 -11.86 -1.12 -11.80
N ALA A 111 -12.41 -2.29 -12.11
CA ALA A 111 -13.78 -2.65 -11.74
C ALA A 111 -13.98 -2.78 -10.22
N MET A 112 -12.94 -3.18 -9.49
CA MET A 112 -12.94 -3.23 -8.02
C MET A 112 -12.78 -1.86 -7.35
N ARG A 113 -12.36 -0.82 -8.09
CA ARG A 113 -12.12 0.55 -7.58
C ARG A 113 -11.26 0.59 -6.30
N PRO A 114 -10.01 0.11 -6.35
CA PRO A 114 -9.11 0.22 -5.20
C PRO A 114 -8.78 1.68 -4.89
N ASP A 115 -8.56 1.98 -3.62
CA ASP A 115 -7.95 3.24 -3.19
C ASP A 115 -6.43 3.11 -3.07
N VAL A 116 -5.93 1.91 -2.75
CA VAL A 116 -4.50 1.60 -2.64
C VAL A 116 -4.22 0.26 -3.33
N LEU A 117 -3.17 0.23 -4.16
CA LEU A 117 -2.70 -0.97 -4.82
C LEU A 117 -1.22 -1.22 -4.49
N VAL A 118 -0.93 -2.36 -3.87
CA VAL A 118 0.43 -2.84 -3.60
C VAL A 118 0.72 -3.98 -4.55
N VAL A 119 1.68 -3.80 -5.46
CA VAL A 119 2.00 -4.79 -6.49
C VAL A 119 3.38 -5.39 -6.26
N ARG A 120 3.48 -6.71 -6.42
CA ARG A 120 4.75 -7.41 -6.55
C ARG A 120 4.75 -8.29 -7.80
N HIS A 121 5.64 -7.98 -8.75
CA HIS A 121 5.74 -8.68 -10.03
C HIS A 121 7.21 -8.91 -10.39
N GLY A 122 7.54 -10.10 -10.91
CA GLY A 122 8.93 -10.48 -11.24
C GLY A 122 9.45 -9.87 -12.54
N ALA A 123 8.57 -9.56 -13.50
CA ALA A 123 8.95 -8.88 -14.73
C ALA A 123 9.16 -7.38 -14.52
N ALA A 124 10.30 -6.87 -15.01
CA ALA A 124 10.60 -5.44 -15.05
C ALA A 124 9.53 -4.68 -15.86
N GLY A 125 9.18 -3.47 -15.40
CA GLY A 125 8.20 -2.60 -16.08
C GLY A 125 6.72 -3.00 -15.91
N ALA A 126 6.40 -4.17 -15.34
CA ALA A 126 5.00 -4.57 -15.12
C ALA A 126 4.26 -3.64 -14.14
N VAL A 127 4.93 -3.21 -13.06
CA VAL A 127 4.37 -2.28 -12.08
C VAL A 127 4.15 -0.90 -12.69
N GLU A 128 5.07 -0.45 -13.55
CA GLU A 128 4.96 0.81 -14.31
C GLU A 128 3.78 0.76 -15.29
N LEU A 129 3.60 -0.36 -16.00
CA LEU A 129 2.43 -0.54 -16.87
C LEU A 129 1.13 -0.47 -16.06
N LEU A 130 1.08 -1.10 -14.89
CA LEU A 130 -0.11 -1.07 -14.04
C LEU A 130 -0.40 0.33 -13.48
N SER A 131 0.61 1.11 -13.10
CA SER A 131 0.41 2.48 -12.60
C SER A 131 -0.24 3.39 -13.66
N GLN A 132 0.05 3.15 -14.93
CA GLN A 132 -0.53 3.89 -16.06
C GLN A 132 -1.94 3.43 -16.43
N LYS A 133 -2.32 2.20 -16.08
CA LYS A 133 -3.58 1.56 -16.49
C LYS A 133 -4.62 1.46 -15.39
N VAL A 134 -4.21 1.54 -14.12
CA VAL A 134 -5.10 1.42 -12.97
C VAL A 134 -5.32 2.78 -12.32
N GLY A 135 -6.58 3.17 -12.17
CA GLY A 135 -6.97 4.33 -11.39
C GLY A 135 -7.20 3.94 -9.93
N CYS A 136 -6.61 4.69 -9.00
CA CYS A 136 -6.97 4.67 -7.58
C CYS A 136 -7.71 5.96 -7.20
N SER A 137 -8.70 5.84 -6.31
CA SER A 137 -9.65 6.90 -5.90
C SER A 137 -9.28 7.73 -4.67
#